data_AF-A0A417CN29-F1
#
_entry.id   AF-A0A417CN29-F1
#
_cell.length_a   1.000
_cell.length_b   1.000
_cell.length_c   1.000
_cell.angle_alpha   90.00
_cell.angle_beta   90.00
_cell.angle_gamma   90.00
#
_symmetry.space_group_name_H-M   'P 1'
#
loop_
_entity.id
_entity.type
_entity.pdbx_description
1 polymer ?
#
loop_
_entity_poly.entity_id
_entity_poly.type
_entity_poly.pdbx_seq_one_letter_code
_entity_poly.pdbx_strand_id
1 'polypeptide(L)'
;MSKSVLVIDTPENCVVCIFCQEFGIGGREHACCYATNGDSENDMKLIDCIYGYRQSKPDWCPLMDLPEKDNGDYPANTFDAGFAEGWNQCIDEITGEVK
;
A
#
# COMPACT_ATOMS: atom_id res chain seq x y z
N MET A 1 10.72 -12.91 -15.03
CA MET A 1 9.39 -12.59 -14.51
C MET A 1 9.15 -11.10 -14.70
N SER A 2 8.00 -10.69 -15.20
CA SER A 2 7.58 -9.29 -15.19
C SER A 2 7.23 -8.87 -13.76
N LYS A 3 7.36 -7.57 -13.47
CA LYS A 3 6.87 -6.97 -12.23
C LYS A 3 5.44 -6.47 -12.45
N SER A 4 4.65 -6.43 -11.38
CA SER A 4 3.29 -5.88 -11.37
C SER A 4 3.17 -4.84 -10.26
N VAL A 5 2.29 -3.86 -10.47
CA VAL A 5 1.93 -2.82 -9.49
C VAL A 5 0.42 -2.86 -9.31
N LEU A 6 -0.03 -2.68 -8.07
CA LEU A 6 -1.44 -2.53 -7.72
C LEU A 6 -1.62 -1.13 -7.13
N VAL A 7 -2.57 -0.38 -7.69
CA VAL A 7 -2.95 0.96 -7.21
C VAL A 7 -4.41 0.91 -6.83
N ILE A 8 -4.70 1.16 -5.56
CA ILE A 8 -6.03 1.22 -4.97
C ILE A 8 -6.03 2.32 -3.91
N ASP A 9 -7.21 2.81 -3.54
CA ASP A 9 -7.34 3.66 -2.36
C ASP A 9 -6.89 2.88 -1.11
N THR A 10 -5.98 3.46 -0.33
CA THR A 10 -5.50 2.84 0.91
C THR A 10 -6.69 2.69 1.87
N PRO A 11 -7.05 1.47 2.28
CA PRO A 11 -8.15 1.25 3.21
C PRO A 11 -7.83 1.84 4.59
N GLU A 12 -8.84 2.35 5.29
CA GLU A 12 -8.67 2.98 6.62
C GLU A 12 -8.03 2.03 7.66
N ASN A 13 -8.30 0.73 7.53
CA ASN A 13 -7.73 -0.32 8.35
C ASN A 13 -7.76 -1.66 7.61
N CYS A 14 -7.10 -2.67 8.16
CA CYS A 14 -7.04 -3.98 7.52
C CYS A 14 -8.41 -4.65 7.38
N VAL A 15 -9.34 -4.47 8.32
CA VAL A 15 -10.64 -5.16 8.31
C VAL A 15 -11.47 -4.75 7.08
N VAL A 16 -11.35 -3.51 6.63
CA VAL A 16 -12.03 -3.02 5.40
C VAL A 16 -11.19 -3.21 4.13
N CYS A 17 -10.01 -3.82 4.22
CA CYS A 17 -9.16 -4.10 3.08
C CYS A 17 -9.66 -5.34 2.31
N ILE A 18 -9.70 -5.25 0.97
CA ILE A 18 -10.10 -6.36 0.09
C ILE A 18 -9.21 -7.61 0.21
N PHE A 19 -8.02 -7.48 0.79
CA PHE A 19 -7.08 -8.60 1.01
C PHE A 19 -7.20 -9.21 2.40
N CYS A 20 -8.06 -8.69 3.26
CA CYS A 20 -8.26 -9.22 4.61
C CYS A 20 -9.31 -10.32 4.62
N GLN A 21 -8.99 -11.42 5.27
CA GLN A 21 -9.91 -12.51 5.56
C GLN A 21 -10.05 -12.66 7.07
N GLU A 22 -11.28 -12.54 7.54
CA GLU A 22 -11.65 -12.81 8.92
C GLU A 22 -12.16 -14.25 9.06
N PHE A 23 -11.82 -14.88 10.17
CA PHE A 23 -12.29 -16.22 10.50
C PHE A 23 -12.24 -16.48 12.01
N GLY A 24 -13.09 -17.40 12.48
CA GLY A 24 -13.17 -17.78 13.89
C GLY A 24 -12.59 -19.17 14.13
N ILE A 25 -11.66 -19.31 15.09
CA ILE A 25 -11.14 -20.60 15.55
C ILE A 25 -11.21 -20.66 17.07
N GLY A 26 -11.83 -21.70 17.63
CA GLY A 26 -11.86 -21.93 19.08
C GLY A 26 -12.51 -20.78 19.88
N GLY A 27 -13.47 -20.07 19.28
CA GLY A 27 -14.14 -18.92 19.90
C GLY A 27 -13.33 -17.61 19.89
N ARG A 28 -12.22 -17.56 19.13
CA ARG A 28 -11.43 -16.35 18.90
C ARG A 28 -11.56 -15.90 17.45
N GLU A 29 -11.62 -14.59 17.24
CA GLU A 29 -11.59 -13.97 15.92
C GLU A 29 -10.13 -13.74 15.49
N HIS A 30 -9.86 -14.05 14.24
CA HIS A 30 -8.56 -13.90 13.59
C HIS A 30 -8.75 -13.18 12.27
N ALA A 31 -7.74 -12.42 11.87
CA ALA A 31 -7.67 -11.80 10.57
C ALA A 31 -6.33 -12.13 9.91
N CYS A 32 -6.34 -12.39 8.62
CA CYS A 32 -5.14 -12.65 7.82
C CYS A 32 -5.16 -11.83 6.53
N CYS A 33 -3.99 -11.45 6.03
CA CYS A 33 -3.80 -10.76 4.76
C CYS A 33 -3.36 -11.75 3.67
N TYR A 34 -4.05 -11.75 2.52
CA TYR A 34 -3.63 -12.47 1.31
C TYR A 34 -2.51 -11.77 0.53
N ALA A 35 -2.39 -10.45 0.69
CA ALA A 35 -1.27 -9.72 0.12
C ALA A 35 -0.06 -9.94 1.04
N THR A 36 0.83 -10.84 0.63
CA THR A 36 2.10 -11.14 1.30
C THR A 36 3.25 -11.02 0.31
N ASN A 37 4.46 -10.78 0.81
CA ASN A 37 5.68 -10.74 -0.01
C ASN A 37 6.32 -12.14 -0.17
N GLY A 38 5.56 -13.21 0.10
CA GLY A 38 6.07 -14.59 0.13
C GLY A 38 7.00 -14.87 1.31
N ASP A 39 6.97 -14.03 2.34
CA ASP A 39 7.76 -14.13 3.57
C ASP A 39 7.03 -14.93 4.68
N SER A 40 5.77 -15.29 4.44
CA SER A 40 4.98 -16.16 5.32
C SER A 40 5.12 -17.63 4.93
N GLU A 41 5.13 -18.53 5.93
CA GLU A 41 5.12 -19.98 5.70
C GLU A 41 3.84 -20.47 4.98
N ASN A 42 2.77 -19.67 5.03
CA ASN A 42 1.49 -19.91 4.36
C ASN A 42 1.25 -18.85 3.28
N ASP A 43 0.28 -19.06 2.40
CA ASP A 43 -0.19 -18.08 1.40
C ASP A 43 -0.88 -16.84 2.02
N MET A 44 -0.86 -16.72 3.36
CA MET A 44 -1.51 -15.68 4.14
C MET A 44 -0.66 -15.30 5.34
N LYS A 45 -0.68 -14.02 5.71
CA LYS A 45 0.03 -13.51 6.89
C LYS A 45 -0.97 -13.06 7.96
N LEU A 46 -0.80 -13.57 9.18
CA LEU A 46 -1.67 -13.25 10.31
C LEU A 46 -1.55 -11.76 10.64
N ILE A 47 -2.69 -11.09 10.74
CA ILE A 47 -2.79 -9.73 11.24
C ILE A 47 -2.83 -9.84 12.76
N ASP A 48 -1.85 -9.22 13.41
CA ASP A 48 -1.81 -9.21 14.86
C ASP A 48 -3.00 -8.40 15.38
N CYS A 49 -3.96 -9.10 16.00
CA CYS A 49 -5.17 -8.53 16.58
C CYS A 49 -5.10 -8.42 18.12
N ILE A 50 -3.92 -8.48 18.75
CA ILE A 50 -3.73 -8.48 20.22
C ILE A 50 -4.50 -7.35 20.96
N TYR A 51 -4.74 -6.19 20.34
CA TYR A 51 -5.47 -5.06 20.93
C TYR A 51 -6.93 -4.87 20.46
N GLY A 52 -7.50 -5.82 19.72
CA GLY A 52 -8.92 -5.84 19.31
C GLY A 52 -9.20 -5.55 17.83
N TYR A 53 -10.48 -5.72 17.44
CA TYR A 53 -11.07 -5.75 16.07
C TYR A 53 -10.89 -4.49 15.20
N ARG A 54 -10.06 -3.51 15.59
CA ARG A 54 -9.89 -2.22 14.91
C ARG A 54 -8.42 -1.81 14.77
N GLN A 55 -7.56 -2.74 14.40
CA GLN A 55 -6.14 -2.44 14.31
C GLN A 55 -5.78 -1.66 13.04
N SER A 56 -4.87 -0.70 13.25
CA SER A 56 -4.16 0.05 12.23
C SER A 56 -3.41 -0.86 11.27
N LYS A 57 -3.10 -0.34 10.08
CA LYS A 57 -2.21 -0.96 9.09
C LYS A 57 -0.93 -1.48 9.76
N PRO A 58 -0.60 -2.78 9.67
CA PRO A 58 0.63 -3.32 10.28
C PRO A 58 1.86 -2.83 9.50
N ASP A 59 3.00 -2.70 10.17
CA ASP A 59 4.26 -2.22 9.57
C ASP A 59 4.72 -3.07 8.39
N TRP A 60 4.36 -4.35 8.37
CA TRP A 60 4.71 -5.27 7.28
C TRP A 60 3.74 -5.23 6.10
N CYS A 61 2.65 -4.47 6.17
CA CYS A 61 1.65 -4.41 5.11
C CYS A 61 2.30 -4.06 3.77
N PRO A 62 2.06 -4.83 2.69
CA PRO A 62 2.69 -4.58 1.40
C PRO A 62 2.09 -3.37 0.66
N LEU A 63 0.90 -2.90 1.07
CA LEU A 63 0.29 -1.70 0.50
C LEU A 63 1.03 -0.47 1.05
N MET A 64 1.89 0.11 0.23
CA MET A 64 2.55 1.37 0.56
C MET A 64 1.75 2.53 -0.03
N ASP A 65 1.74 3.64 0.69
CA ASP A 65 1.15 4.86 0.16
C ASP A 65 1.98 5.34 -1.03
N LEU A 66 1.30 5.87 -2.03
CA LEU A 66 1.99 6.42 -3.18
C LEU A 66 2.85 7.62 -2.74
N PRO A 67 4.07 7.79 -3.26
CA PRO A 67 4.83 8.99 -3.01
C PRO A 67 4.03 10.26 -3.38
N GLU A 68 4.30 11.33 -2.65
CA GLU A 68 3.74 12.65 -2.96
C GLU A 68 4.42 13.27 -4.19
N LYS A 69 3.66 14.08 -4.93
CA LYS A 69 4.19 14.91 -6.01
C LYS A 69 5.16 15.96 -5.46
N ASP A 70 6.24 16.20 -6.17
CA ASP A 70 7.18 17.28 -5.87
C ASP A 70 6.58 18.61 -6.35
N ASN A 71 6.30 19.50 -5.40
CA ASN A 71 5.76 20.84 -5.64
C ASN A 71 6.78 21.95 -5.31
N GLY A 72 8.07 21.61 -5.30
CA GLY A 72 9.15 22.57 -5.08
C GLY A 72 9.21 23.64 -6.16
N ASP A 73 9.59 24.85 -5.76
CA ASP A 73 9.84 25.97 -6.68
C ASP A 73 11.32 25.95 -7.10
N TYR A 74 11.57 25.35 -8.27
CA TYR A 74 12.89 25.23 -8.84
C TYR A 74 13.08 26.21 -9.99
N PRO A 75 14.24 26.88 -10.12
CA PRO A 75 14.52 27.72 -11.26
C PRO A 75 14.41 26.93 -12.57
N ALA A 76 13.80 27.54 -13.59
CA ALA A 76 13.64 26.91 -14.89
C ALA A 76 14.99 26.46 -15.50
N ASN A 77 14.98 25.35 -16.22
CA ASN A 77 16.16 24.73 -16.84
C ASN A 77 17.23 24.23 -15.84
N THR A 78 16.85 23.97 -14.59
CA THR A 78 17.70 23.26 -13.63
C THR A 78 17.44 21.75 -13.69
N PHE A 79 18.42 20.98 -13.20
CA PHE A 79 18.28 19.54 -13.04
C PHE A 79 17.10 19.19 -12.12
N ASP A 80 16.95 19.95 -11.02
CA ASP A 80 15.91 19.71 -10.02
C ASP A 80 14.50 19.94 -10.60
N ALA A 81 14.32 20.98 -11.42
CA ALA A 81 13.05 21.23 -12.10
C ALA A 81 12.65 20.05 -13.02
N GLY A 82 13.60 19.53 -13.80
CA GLY A 82 13.35 18.37 -14.67
C GLY A 82 13.11 17.08 -13.88
N PHE A 83 13.78 16.91 -12.74
CA PHE A 83 13.54 15.77 -11.85
C PHE A 83 12.13 15.79 -11.27
N ALA A 84 11.69 16.93 -10.74
CA ALA A 84 10.34 17.11 -10.20
C ALA A 84 9.26 16.85 -11.27
N GLU A 85 9.47 17.33 -12.49
CA GLU A 85 8.56 17.08 -13.62
C GLU A 85 8.45 15.58 -13.94
N GLY A 86 9.58 14.90 -14.11
CA GLY A 86 9.60 13.47 -14.42
C GLY A 86 9.04 12.60 -13.28
N TRP A 87 9.29 12.98 -12.02
CA TRP A 87 8.72 12.34 -10.84
C TRP A 87 7.19 12.43 -10.83
N ASN A 88 6.66 13.64 -11.05
CA ASN A 88 5.22 13.88 -11.07
C ASN A 88 4.54 13.18 -12.24
N GLN A 89 5.18 13.15 -13.42
CA GLN A 89 4.68 12.38 -14.57
C GLN A 89 4.60 10.88 -14.27
N CYS A 90 5.61 10.31 -13.60
CA CYS A 90 5.57 8.90 -13.19
C CYS A 90 4.40 8.61 -12.23
N ILE A 91 4.12 9.52 -11.29
CA ILE A 91 2.97 9.42 -10.38
C ILE A 91 1.64 9.52 -11.15
N ASP A 92 1.53 10.45 -12.10
CA ASP A 92 0.35 10.61 -12.97
C ASP A 92 0.08 9.33 -13.78
N GLU A 93 1.13 8.71 -14.34
CA GLU A 93 1.03 7.45 -15.09
C GLU A 93 0.56 6.29 -14.21
N ILE A 94 1.07 6.18 -12.98
CA ILE A 94 0.70 5.12 -12.03
C ILE A 94 -0.76 5.28 -11.58
N THR A 95 -1.19 6.50 -11.29
CA THR A 95 -2.55 6.80 -10.80
C THR A 95 -3.60 6.82 -11.90
N GLY A 96 -3.18 6.85 -13.17
CA GLY A 96 -4.10 7.03 -14.29
C GLY A 96 -4.69 8.44 -14.34
N GLU A 97 -4.11 9.41 -13.62
CA GLU A 97 -4.46 10.84 -13.66
C GLU A 97 -3.94 11.52 -14.95
N VAL A 98 -4.01 10.83 -16.09
CA VAL A 98 -3.62 11.40 -17.38
C VAL A 98 -4.62 12.52 -17.71
N LYS A 99 -4.13 13.77 -17.66
CA LYS A 99 -4.84 14.98 -18.08
C LYS A 99 -5.21 14.96 -19.56
#